data_AF-V4P320-F1
#
_entry.id   AF-V4P320-F1
#
_cell.length_a   1.000
_cell.length_b   1.000
_cell.length_c   1.000
_cell.angle_alpha   90.00
_cell.angle_beta   90.00
_cell.angle_gamma   90.00
#
_symmetry.space_group_name_H-M   'P 1'
#
loop_
_entity.id
_entity.type
_entity.pdbx_description
1 polymer ?
#
loop_
_entity_poly.entity_id
_entity_poly.type
_entity_poly.pdbx_seq_one_letter_code
_entity_poly.pdbx_strand_id
1 'polypeptide(L)' 'MIDPKHPTLSVKRQCQLVSISRSCFYGGRQGENVLNLTLMRLI' A
#
# COMPACT_ATOMS: atom_id res chain seq x y z
N MET A 1 -4.47 -10.58 -4.44
CA MET A 1 -3.68 -10.79 -3.20
C MET A 1 -2.22 -10.86 -3.60
N ILE A 2 -1.29 -10.22 -2.87
CA ILE A 2 0.15 -10.27 -3.14
C ILE A 2 0.79 -11.29 -2.20
N ASP A 3 1.57 -12.23 -2.75
CA ASP A 3 2.28 -13.29 -2.01
C ASP A 3 3.79 -13.23 -2.31
N PRO A 4 4.65 -12.90 -1.31
CA PRO A 4 6.10 -12.91 -1.45
C PRO A 4 6.71 -14.27 -1.81
N LYS A 5 6.03 -15.37 -1.49
CA LYS A 5 6.49 -16.75 -1.77
C LYS A 5 5.91 -17.32 -3.07
N HIS A 6 5.24 -16.49 -3.87
CA HIS A 6 4.67 -16.94 -5.12
C HIS A 6 5.78 -17.49 -6.05
N PRO A 7 5.65 -18.75 -6.53
CA PRO A 7 6.76 -19.48 -7.15
C PRO A 7 7.22 -18.88 -8.49
N THR A 8 6.34 -18.17 -9.19
CA THR A 8 6.59 -17.68 -10.56
C THR A 8 6.50 -16.17 -10.74
N LEU A 9 5.92 -15.43 -9.78
CA LEU A 9 5.65 -14.00 -9.91
C LEU A 9 6.34 -13.24 -8.80
N SER A 10 7.24 -12.34 -9.16
CA SER A 10 7.87 -11.45 -8.18
C SER A 10 6.84 -10.50 -7.56
N VAL A 11 7.08 -10.08 -6.32
CA VAL A 11 6.28 -9.04 -5.63
C VAL A 11 6.11 -7.79 -6.50
N LYS A 12 7.15 -7.41 -7.26
CA LYS A 12 7.09 -6.27 -8.19
C LYS A 12 6.02 -6.46 -9.28
N ARG A 13 5.99 -7.62 -9.93
CA ARG A 13 4.98 -7.93 -10.95
C ARG A 13 3.59 -8.00 -10.34
N GLN A 14 3.46 -8.60 -9.16
CA GLN A 14 2.19 -8.67 -8.46
C GLN A 14 1.67 -7.28 -8.08
N CYS A 15 2.51 -6.37 -7.59
CA CYS A 15 2.18 -4.96 -7.35
C CYS A 15 1.71 -4.25 -8.63
N GLN A 16 2.36 -4.49 -9.77
CA GLN A 16 1.95 -3.91 -11.05
C GLN A 16 0.57 -4.41 -11.51
N LEU A 17 0.27 -5.71 -11.32
CA LEU A 17 -1.02 -6.28 -11.70
C LEU A 17 -2.20 -5.65 -10.95
N VAL A 18 -1.99 -5.22 -9.71
CA VAL A 18 -3.02 -4.56 -8.89
C VAL A 18 -2.86 -3.04 -8.84
N SER A 19 -2.01 -2.46 -9.71
CA SER A 19 -1.77 -1.02 -9.82
C SER A 19 -1.36 -0.32 -8.51
N ILE A 20 -0.54 -0.99 -7.68
CA ILE A 20 0.06 -0.38 -6.47
C ILE A 20 1.58 -0.31 -6.57
N SER A 21 2.19 0.56 -5.77
CA SER A 21 3.65 0.61 -5.59
C SER A 21 4.13 -0.47 -4.61
N ARG A 22 5.38 -0.92 -4.75
CA ARG A 22 6.02 -1.82 -3.76
C ARG A 22 6.11 -1.18 -2.37
N SER A 23 6.30 0.13 -2.30
CA SER A 23 6.33 0.87 -1.04
C SER A 23 4.97 0.83 -0.34
N CYS A 24 3.86 0.86 -1.08
CA CYS A 24 2.53 0.66 -0.49
C CYS A 24 2.38 -0.75 0.12
N PHE A 25 2.96 -1.77 -0.51
CA PHE A 25 2.94 -3.14 0.01
C PHE A 25 3.81 -3.32 1.27
N TYR A 26 5.04 -2.79 1.30
CA TYR A 26 5.94 -2.93 2.45
C TYR A 26 5.70 -1.92 3.57
N GLY A 27 5.20 -0.72 3.25
CA GLY A 27 5.02 0.38 4.20
C GLY A 27 3.85 0.21 5.17
N GLY A 28 3.05 -0.84 4.99
CA GLY A 28 1.86 -1.11 5.78
C GLY A 28 0.80 -0.02 5.63
N ARG A 29 -0.41 -0.29 6.15
CA ARG A 29 -1.38 0.79 6.36
C ARG A 29 -0.90 1.63 7.53
N GLN A 30 -0.27 2.76 7.24
CA GLN A 30 -0.14 3.82 8.23
C GLN A 30 -1.46 4.58 8.26
N GLY A 31 -2.06 4.69 9.45
CA GLY A 31 -3.20 5.58 9.66
C GLY A 31 -2.78 7.03 9.48
N GLU A 32 -3.75 7.89 9.20
CA GLU A 32 -3.51 9.34 9.15
C GLU A 32 -3.22 9.90 10.54
N ASN A 33 -2.37 10.93 10.61
CA ASN A 33 -2.13 11.66 11.86
C ASN A 33 -3.43 12.38 12.29
N VAL A 34 -3.67 12.47 13.60
CA VAL A 34 -4.78 13.22 14.21
C VAL A 34 -4.89 14.64 13.63
N LEU A 35 -3.77 15.33 13.41
CA LEU A 35 -3.77 16.66 12.79
C LEU A 35 -4.33 16.63 11.36
N ASN A 36 -3.91 15.66 10.55
CA ASN A 36 -4.36 15.53 9.16
C ASN A 36 -5.85 15.15 9.09
N LEU A 37 -6.27 14.23 9.96
CA LEU A 37 -7.69 13.87 10.13
C LEU A 37 -8.54 15.06 10.56
N THR A 38 -8.00 15.94 11.41
CA THR A 38 -8.69 17.16 11.84
C THR A 38 -8.83 18.13 10.67
N LEU A 39 -7.78 18.34 9.88
CA LEU A 39 -7.83 19.17 8.68
C LEU A 39 -8.85 18.65 7.65
N MET A 40 -8.88 17.34 7.40
CA MET A 40 -9.84 16.72 6.46
C MET A 40 -11.31 16.90 6.87
N ARG A 41 -11.61 17.13 8.15
CA ARG A 41 -12.99 17.39 8.63
C ARG A 41 -13.41 18.85 8.49
N LEU A 42 -12.48 19.75 8.19
CA LEU A 42 -12.73 21.20 8.08
C LEU A 42 -12.98 21.64 6.63
N ILE A 43 -12.82 20.74 5.66
CA ILE A 43 -13.03 20.93 4.21
C ILE A 43 -14.28 20.17 3.78
#